data_AF-A0A6G9SII7-F1
#
_entry.id   AF-A0A6G9SII7-F1
#
_cell.length_a   1.000
_cell.length_b   1.000
_cell.length_c   1.000
_cell.angle_alpha   90.00
_cell.angle_beta   90.00
_cell.angle_gamma   90.00
#
_symmetry.space_group_name_H-M   'P 1'
#
loop_
_entity.id
_entity.type
_entity.pdbx_description
1 polymer ?
#
loop_
_entity_poly.entity_id
_entity_poly.type
_entity_poly.pdbx_seq_one_letter_code
_entity_poly.pdbx_strand_id
1 'polypeptide(L)'
;MVATQPKISLSLDAADTTIMHRVGMAGLYMTLKRLEKQYPSSRQRGGHISWSLTADTIELFWQGSDFVALSWLIKESFQLDDTGLIHLTGLDNDAINLSQKIHIHEGICAVFLRLNKFYQAGEIVNTELTVEEKKVEYQYKSLTWYAHQAFAEKLCEADTQQLRHDYVQITSWLYLGGIVRHARTQNTTKLEEKPEYALALLFVPVVCHYCLLHIPSEDLKEKKPHRYLVVIPEIKDFEDASQRRWRLQQLETKQLHVSSLGEAGLLYYSLDDIQPEGDYYQACQVWLYEKMNQASRQRTLMSIEEIEIDKNTLITYQQVQKYFQPNYQKIEYKQIFIKVNPIRSLIADNLVTGIHWWSNFWEKLVIEDSKEYLFNQIFPNREGFIRMAENSEEDKHYLIFIKVFQQAMKGNFAKMYAKAEDGKDPPIKKKVERLRAELNYCYDELSFKEYLSDFLVRGGLNKYLNQNQAEILLLIKKLPWQELRIWALLAIASYKPKEKPISKDDSLTLNNQQLEEMNDESEEE
;
A
#
# COMPACT_ATOMS: atom_id res chain seq x y z
N MET A 1 -6.28 -32.80 34.27
CA MET A 1 -7.68 -32.69 33.81
C MET A 1 -7.77 -31.37 33.07
N VAL A 2 -8.22 -31.34 31.82
CA VAL A 2 -8.46 -30.10 31.07
C VAL A 2 -9.82 -29.56 31.53
N ALA A 3 -9.95 -28.25 31.76
CA ALA A 3 -11.24 -27.64 32.09
C ALA A 3 -12.22 -27.91 30.92
N THR A 4 -13.44 -28.36 31.21
CA THR A 4 -14.39 -28.82 30.18
C THR A 4 -15.24 -27.71 29.57
N GLN A 5 -15.22 -26.49 30.13
CA GLN A 5 -15.87 -25.31 29.57
C GLN A 5 -14.83 -24.21 29.34
N PRO A 6 -14.88 -23.51 28.18
CA PRO A 6 -14.00 -22.39 27.92
C PRO A 6 -14.34 -21.23 28.85
N LYS A 7 -13.31 -20.53 29.34
CA LYS A 7 -13.48 -19.29 30.11
C LYS A 7 -13.68 -18.08 29.20
N ILE A 8 -13.11 -18.12 28.00
CA ILE A 8 -13.34 -17.15 26.92
C ILE A 8 -13.61 -17.93 25.64
N SER A 9 -14.66 -17.53 24.91
CA SER A 9 -15.03 -18.07 23.60
C SER A 9 -15.27 -16.91 22.65
N LEU A 10 -14.60 -16.92 21.50
CA LEU A 10 -14.70 -15.90 20.46
C LEU A 10 -15.06 -16.60 19.16
N SER A 11 -16.01 -16.05 18.39
CA SER A 11 -16.45 -16.62 17.11
C SER A 11 -16.64 -15.51 16.08
N LEU A 12 -16.28 -15.79 14.82
CA LEU A 12 -16.57 -14.90 13.69
C LEU A 12 -18.08 -14.75 13.43
N ASP A 13 -18.89 -15.73 13.82
CA ASP A 13 -20.35 -15.67 13.63
C ASP A 13 -21.06 -14.82 14.69
N ALA A 14 -20.32 -14.29 15.67
CA ALA A 14 -20.90 -13.45 16.71
C ALA A 14 -21.45 -12.15 16.12
N ALA A 15 -22.76 -11.97 16.22
CA ALA A 15 -23.49 -10.84 15.65
C ALA A 15 -23.14 -9.48 16.25
N ASP A 16 -22.56 -9.45 17.46
CA ASP A 16 -22.15 -8.24 18.18
C ASP A 16 -20.72 -7.78 17.85
N THR A 17 -20.06 -8.36 16.83
CA THR A 17 -18.67 -8.06 16.49
C THR A 17 -18.52 -7.14 15.27
N THR A 18 -17.74 -6.06 15.44
CA THR A 18 -17.31 -5.17 14.34
C THR A 18 -16.06 -5.72 13.63
N ILE A 19 -15.66 -5.11 12.50
CA ILE A 19 -14.42 -5.47 11.79
C ILE A 19 -13.20 -5.46 12.73
N MET A 20 -13.10 -4.46 13.61
CA MET A 20 -12.00 -4.35 14.59
C MET A 20 -11.95 -5.52 15.56
N HIS A 21 -13.10 -6.01 16.01
CA HIS A 21 -13.18 -7.18 16.86
C HIS A 21 -12.65 -8.41 16.14
N ARG A 22 -13.12 -8.66 14.90
CA ARG A 22 -12.70 -9.82 14.10
C ARG A 22 -11.20 -9.79 13.77
N VAL A 23 -10.67 -8.61 13.44
CA VAL A 23 -9.23 -8.38 13.24
C VAL A 23 -8.44 -8.64 14.53
N GLY A 24 -8.95 -8.18 15.67
CA GLY A 24 -8.36 -8.49 16.98
C GLY A 24 -8.37 -9.99 17.29
N MET A 25 -9.48 -10.68 17.03
CA MET A 25 -9.57 -12.14 17.18
C MET A 25 -8.55 -12.86 16.30
N ALA A 26 -8.41 -12.46 15.02
CA ALA A 26 -7.38 -13.02 14.14
C ALA A 26 -5.96 -12.77 14.68
N GLY A 27 -5.68 -11.61 15.27
CA GLY A 27 -4.38 -11.31 15.89
C GLY A 27 -4.09 -12.17 17.11
N LEU A 28 -5.13 -12.44 17.93
CA LEU A 28 -5.04 -13.38 19.03
C LEU A 28 -4.77 -14.80 18.52
N TYR A 29 -5.52 -15.25 17.52
CA TYR A 29 -5.32 -16.56 16.87
C TYR A 29 -3.87 -16.74 16.38
N MET A 30 -3.35 -15.76 15.65
CA MET A 30 -1.94 -15.75 15.19
C MET A 30 -0.97 -15.87 16.35
N THR A 31 -1.22 -15.13 17.43
CA THR A 31 -0.34 -15.11 18.61
C THR A 31 -0.37 -16.44 19.35
N LEU A 32 -1.56 -17.03 19.56
CA LEU A 32 -1.71 -18.35 20.18
C LEU A 32 -0.99 -19.44 19.38
N LYS A 33 -1.07 -19.42 18.04
CA LYS A 33 -0.30 -20.35 17.19
C LYS A 33 1.21 -20.25 17.39
N ARG A 34 1.72 -19.04 17.61
CA ARG A 34 3.16 -18.82 17.83
C ARG A 34 3.58 -19.25 19.24
N LEU A 35 2.77 -18.90 20.25
CA LEU A 35 2.98 -19.36 21.62
C LEU A 35 2.88 -20.88 21.76
N GLU A 36 2.06 -21.55 20.94
CA GLU A 36 1.98 -23.01 20.95
C GLU A 36 3.28 -23.67 20.50
N LYS A 37 3.94 -23.09 19.48
CA LYS A 37 5.26 -23.56 19.03
C LYS A 37 6.34 -23.31 20.08
N GLN A 38 6.31 -22.16 20.75
CA GLN A 38 7.31 -21.78 21.76
C GLN A 38 7.13 -22.52 23.09
N TYR A 39 5.88 -22.74 23.49
CA TYR A 39 5.49 -23.41 24.72
C TYR A 39 4.51 -24.55 24.42
N PRO A 40 4.95 -25.70 23.90
CA PRO A 40 4.05 -26.78 23.46
C PRO A 40 3.17 -27.37 24.58
N SER A 41 3.66 -27.37 25.81
CA SER A 41 2.91 -27.90 26.96
C SER A 41 2.22 -26.78 27.73
N SER A 42 0.92 -26.94 28.02
CA SER A 42 0.18 -25.99 28.88
C SER A 42 0.81 -25.83 30.26
N ARG A 43 1.57 -26.83 30.74
CA ARG A 43 2.29 -26.73 32.02
C ARG A 43 3.38 -25.67 32.04
N GLN A 44 3.90 -25.25 30.88
CA GLN A 44 4.90 -24.20 30.74
C GLN A 44 4.29 -22.80 30.70
N ARG A 45 2.96 -22.72 30.61
CA ARG A 45 2.20 -21.48 30.42
C ARG A 45 1.57 -21.04 31.75
N GLY A 46 1.53 -19.73 32.01
CA GLY A 46 0.90 -19.18 33.21
C GLY A 46 -0.57 -19.58 33.33
N GLY A 47 -1.01 -19.97 34.53
CA GLY A 47 -2.37 -20.46 34.77
C GLY A 47 -2.71 -21.78 34.06
N HIS A 48 -1.73 -22.48 33.50
CA HIS A 48 -1.93 -23.65 32.65
C HIS A 48 -2.88 -23.38 31.48
N ILE A 49 -2.80 -22.16 30.92
CA ILE A 49 -3.65 -21.76 29.81
C ILE A 49 -3.44 -22.68 28.60
N SER A 50 -4.53 -23.03 27.95
CA SER A 50 -4.62 -23.88 26.78
C SER A 50 -5.75 -23.36 25.91
N TRP A 51 -5.79 -23.79 24.65
CA TRP A 51 -6.75 -23.26 23.68
C TRP A 51 -7.16 -24.30 22.66
N SER A 52 -8.32 -24.09 22.07
CA SER A 52 -8.79 -24.76 20.86
C SER A 52 -8.95 -23.68 19.78
N LEU A 53 -8.46 -23.98 18.58
CA LEU A 53 -8.44 -23.06 17.45
C LEU A 53 -9.09 -23.74 16.24
N THR A 54 -10.13 -23.13 15.69
CA THR A 54 -10.70 -23.47 14.37
C THR A 54 -10.57 -22.28 13.42
N ALA A 55 -11.01 -22.45 12.18
CA ALA A 55 -11.03 -21.36 11.18
C ALA A 55 -11.86 -20.14 11.63
N ASP A 56 -12.81 -20.33 12.54
CA ASP A 56 -13.85 -19.37 12.89
C ASP A 56 -14.07 -19.19 14.39
N THR A 57 -13.42 -20.00 15.24
CA THR A 57 -13.56 -19.93 16.70
C THR A 57 -12.23 -20.01 17.45
N ILE A 58 -12.16 -19.31 18.58
CA ILE A 58 -11.05 -19.34 19.55
C ILE A 58 -11.66 -19.62 20.91
N GLU A 59 -11.24 -20.71 21.53
CA GLU A 59 -11.63 -21.06 22.89
C GLU A 59 -10.41 -21.10 23.80
N LEU A 60 -10.49 -20.44 24.95
CA LEU A 60 -9.43 -20.39 25.94
C LEU A 60 -9.84 -21.10 27.23
N PHE A 61 -8.95 -21.94 27.73
CA PHE A 61 -9.15 -22.76 28.92
C PHE A 61 -7.96 -22.59 29.87
N TRP A 62 -8.19 -22.37 31.15
CA TRP A 62 -7.13 -22.33 32.14
C TRP A 62 -7.65 -22.72 33.52
N GLN A 63 -6.73 -22.98 34.45
CA GLN A 63 -7.03 -23.34 35.83
C GLN A 63 -6.43 -22.32 36.79
N GLY A 64 -7.11 -22.09 37.91
CA GLY A 64 -6.69 -21.10 38.90
C GLY A 64 -7.04 -19.66 38.49
N SER A 65 -6.18 -18.72 38.86
CA SER A 65 -6.40 -17.27 38.75
C SER A 65 -6.46 -16.80 37.28
N ASP A 66 -7.51 -16.05 36.96
CA ASP A 66 -7.72 -15.47 35.63
C ASP A 66 -6.66 -14.43 35.31
N PHE A 67 -6.31 -13.62 36.32
CA PHE A 67 -5.24 -12.64 36.20
C PHE A 67 -3.89 -13.29 35.86
N VAL A 68 -3.55 -14.42 36.48
CA VAL A 68 -2.27 -15.10 36.20
C VAL A 68 -2.23 -15.62 34.76
N ALA A 69 -3.30 -16.23 34.28
CA ALA A 69 -3.40 -16.73 32.92
C ALA A 69 -3.33 -15.60 31.88
N LEU A 70 -4.13 -14.54 32.07
CA LEU A 70 -4.20 -13.41 31.14
C LEU A 70 -2.96 -12.51 31.20
N SER A 71 -2.38 -12.28 32.39
CA SER A 71 -1.13 -11.54 32.53
C SER A 71 0.01 -12.26 31.81
N TRP A 72 0.08 -13.59 31.93
CA TRP A 72 1.06 -14.37 31.17
C TRP A 72 0.82 -14.23 29.66
N LEU A 73 -0.41 -14.46 29.18
CA LEU A 73 -0.73 -14.36 27.76
C LEU A 73 -0.35 -12.99 27.19
N ILE A 74 -0.73 -11.91 27.87
CA ILE A 74 -0.49 -10.54 27.41
C ILE A 74 1.02 -10.22 27.44
N LYS A 75 1.74 -10.58 28.49
CA LYS A 75 3.20 -10.35 28.57
C LYS A 75 3.95 -11.11 27.48
N GLU A 76 3.56 -12.35 27.21
CA GLU A 76 4.16 -13.14 26.15
C GLU A 76 3.73 -12.70 24.75
N SER A 77 2.62 -11.99 24.61
CA SER A 77 2.12 -11.48 23.33
C SER A 77 2.73 -10.13 22.93
N PHE A 78 2.96 -9.26 23.91
CA PHE A 78 3.33 -7.86 23.75
C PHE A 78 4.67 -7.58 24.41
N GLN A 79 5.74 -7.78 23.66
CA GLN A 79 7.11 -7.63 24.15
C GLN A 79 7.77 -6.38 23.58
N LEU A 80 8.93 -6.04 24.14
CA LEU A 80 9.92 -5.17 23.53
C LEU A 80 11.18 -6.00 23.33
N ASP A 81 11.86 -5.84 22.20
CA ASP A 81 13.17 -6.47 22.02
C ASP A 81 14.26 -5.75 22.86
N ASP A 82 15.48 -6.28 22.82
CA ASP A 82 16.64 -5.74 23.52
C ASP A 82 17.01 -4.31 23.09
N THR A 83 16.52 -3.87 21.91
CA THR A 83 16.71 -2.52 21.38
C THR A 83 15.52 -1.58 21.65
N GLY A 84 14.47 -2.10 22.32
CA GLY A 84 13.26 -1.36 22.64
C GLY A 84 12.31 -1.16 21.46
N LEU A 85 12.41 -1.98 20.41
CA LEU A 85 11.40 -2.05 19.35
C LEU A 85 10.22 -2.92 19.79
N ILE A 86 9.04 -2.69 19.19
CA ILE A 86 7.84 -3.46 19.55
C ILE A 86 7.98 -4.86 18.94
N HIS A 87 7.90 -5.88 19.79
CA HIS A 87 7.95 -7.27 19.40
C HIS A 87 6.58 -7.90 19.63
N LEU A 88 5.82 -8.11 18.55
CA LEU A 88 4.53 -8.79 18.58
C LEU A 88 4.70 -10.28 18.27
N THR A 89 4.41 -11.16 19.22
CA THR A 89 4.68 -12.60 19.08
C THR A 89 3.92 -13.24 17.92
N GLY A 90 2.70 -12.77 17.64
CA GLY A 90 1.91 -13.23 16.48
C GLY A 90 2.57 -13.00 15.12
N LEU A 91 3.54 -12.07 15.03
CA LEU A 91 4.23 -11.76 13.78
C LEU A 91 5.55 -12.53 13.58
N ASP A 92 6.05 -13.33 14.52
CA ASP A 92 7.33 -14.04 14.34
C ASP A 92 8.47 -13.11 13.90
N ASN A 93 8.88 -12.22 14.80
CA ASN A 93 9.80 -11.14 14.48
C ASN A 93 11.18 -11.61 14.02
N ASP A 94 11.54 -12.88 14.17
CA ASP A 94 12.82 -13.41 13.69
C ASP A 94 12.84 -13.56 12.15
N ALA A 95 11.67 -13.68 11.52
CA ALA A 95 11.53 -13.68 10.06
C ALA A 95 11.55 -12.27 9.45
N ILE A 96 11.45 -11.22 10.27
CA ILE A 96 11.30 -9.82 9.85
C ILE A 96 12.66 -9.13 9.90
N ASN A 97 13.05 -8.45 8.82
CA ASN A 97 14.28 -7.67 8.82
C ASN A 97 14.17 -6.41 9.71
N LEU A 98 15.31 -5.86 10.14
CA LEU A 98 15.33 -4.71 11.06
C LEU A 98 14.59 -3.47 10.50
N SER A 99 14.68 -3.22 9.19
CA SER A 99 14.02 -2.08 8.57
C SER A 99 12.49 -2.18 8.67
N GLN A 100 11.93 -3.37 8.43
CA GLN A 100 10.50 -3.64 8.62
C GLN A 100 10.10 -3.59 10.10
N LYS A 101 10.94 -4.08 11.03
CA LYS A 101 10.67 -3.98 12.48
C LYS A 101 10.51 -2.52 12.91
N ILE A 102 11.42 -1.66 12.47
CA ILE A 102 11.36 -0.21 12.73
C ILE A 102 10.08 0.37 12.13
N HIS A 103 9.74 0.02 10.88
CA HIS A 103 8.54 0.50 10.22
C HIS A 103 7.24 0.11 10.96
N ILE A 104 7.13 -1.14 11.40
CA ILE A 104 5.99 -1.63 12.19
C ILE A 104 5.92 -0.89 13.54
N HIS A 105 7.06 -0.77 14.23
CA HIS A 105 7.16 -0.05 15.50
C HIS A 105 6.68 1.40 15.35
N GLU A 106 7.18 2.13 14.35
CA GLU A 106 6.79 3.52 14.10
C GLU A 106 5.32 3.63 13.71
N GLY A 107 4.80 2.70 12.90
CA GLY A 107 3.39 2.61 12.54
C GLY A 107 2.47 2.43 13.76
N ILE A 108 2.80 1.50 14.65
CA ILE A 108 2.04 1.27 15.90
C ILE A 108 2.10 2.51 16.80
N CYS A 109 3.28 3.11 16.97
CA CYS A 109 3.44 4.35 17.72
C CYS A 109 2.61 5.50 17.15
N ALA A 110 2.59 5.62 15.82
CA ALA A 110 1.85 6.66 15.11
C ALA A 110 0.32 6.50 15.17
N VAL A 111 -0.19 5.28 15.34
CA VAL A 111 -1.62 4.97 15.19
C VAL A 111 -2.26 4.58 16.51
N PHE A 112 -1.71 3.58 17.19
CA PHE A 112 -2.27 3.03 18.42
C PHE A 112 -1.77 3.81 19.63
N LEU A 113 -0.46 4.11 19.71
CA LEU A 113 0.15 4.76 20.87
C LEU A 113 0.29 6.29 20.72
N ARG A 114 -0.67 6.94 20.05
CA ARG A 114 -0.64 8.38 19.69
C ARG A 114 -0.47 9.36 20.84
N LEU A 115 -0.83 8.95 22.06
CA LEU A 115 -0.68 9.78 23.26
C LEU A 115 0.45 9.24 24.11
N ASN A 116 1.38 10.11 24.50
CA ASN A 116 2.53 9.79 25.35
C ASN A 116 2.17 9.19 26.72
N LYS A 117 0.89 9.20 27.13
CA LYS A 117 0.44 8.49 28.33
C LYS A 117 0.28 6.97 28.15
N PHE A 118 0.27 6.49 26.91
CA PHE A 118 0.08 5.08 26.58
C PHE A 118 1.40 4.37 26.25
N TYR A 119 2.53 5.07 26.32
CA TYR A 119 3.85 4.50 26.14
C TYR A 119 4.92 5.32 26.87
N GLN A 120 6.04 4.69 27.19
CA GLN A 120 7.21 5.36 27.73
C GLN A 120 8.34 5.30 26.70
N ALA A 121 8.75 6.47 26.22
CA ALA A 121 9.84 6.59 25.27
C ALA A 121 11.20 6.34 25.95
N GLY A 122 12.03 5.50 25.35
CA GLY A 122 13.41 5.25 25.75
C GLY A 122 14.40 6.22 25.10
N GLU A 123 15.62 5.77 24.86
CA GLU A 123 16.68 6.56 24.21
C GLU A 123 16.53 6.57 22.68
N ILE A 124 17.22 7.52 22.02
CA ILE A 124 17.37 7.47 20.57
C ILE A 124 18.43 6.41 20.27
N VAL A 125 18.08 5.42 19.48
CA VAL A 125 18.99 4.34 19.10
C VAL A 125 19.53 4.64 17.70
N ASN A 126 20.85 4.63 17.56
CA ASN A 126 21.52 4.66 16.26
C ASN A 126 21.79 3.22 15.84
N THR A 127 21.35 2.85 14.65
CA THR A 127 21.58 1.51 14.08
C THR A 127 22.09 1.63 12.66
N GLU A 128 22.55 0.53 12.09
CA GLU A 128 22.99 0.45 10.69
C GLU A 128 22.03 -0.46 9.93
N LEU A 129 21.38 0.08 8.90
CA LEU A 129 20.56 -0.68 7.98
C LEU A 129 21.38 -1.02 6.74
N THR A 130 21.29 -2.27 6.30
CA THR A 130 21.80 -2.67 4.98
C THR A 130 20.68 -2.53 3.97
N VAL A 131 20.86 -1.65 2.99
CA VAL A 131 19.90 -1.35 1.94
C VAL A 131 20.64 -1.38 0.60
N GLU A 132 20.22 -2.25 -0.32
CA GLU A 132 20.86 -2.39 -1.64
C GLU A 132 22.40 -2.51 -1.52
N GLU A 133 22.85 -3.36 -0.60
CA GLU A 133 24.26 -3.63 -0.27
C GLU A 133 25.04 -2.44 0.32
N LYS A 134 24.39 -1.30 0.55
CA LYS A 134 24.96 -0.13 1.20
C LYS A 134 24.53 -0.08 2.66
N LYS A 135 25.48 0.31 3.51
CA LYS A 135 25.25 0.53 4.94
C LYS A 135 24.82 1.97 5.18
N VAL A 136 23.71 2.14 5.88
CA VAL A 136 23.10 3.44 6.19
C VAL A 136 22.86 3.55 7.67
N GLU A 137 23.43 4.57 8.31
CA GLU A 137 23.10 4.88 9.70
C GLU A 137 21.65 5.36 9.78
N TYR A 138 20.85 4.79 10.66
CA TYR A 138 19.44 5.12 10.85
C TYR A 138 19.15 5.36 12.33
N GLN A 139 18.26 6.30 12.63
CA GLN A 139 17.89 6.65 13.99
C GLN A 139 16.41 6.39 14.23
N TYR A 140 16.08 5.74 15.33
CA TYR A 140 14.70 5.60 15.79
C TYR A 140 14.59 5.83 17.29
N LYS A 141 13.36 6.01 17.78
CA LYS A 141 13.06 6.23 19.20
C LYS A 141 12.60 4.93 19.83
N SER A 142 13.42 4.34 20.71
CA SER A 142 13.05 3.12 21.43
C SER A 142 11.90 3.35 22.43
N LEU A 143 11.30 2.26 22.90
CA LEU A 143 10.36 2.23 24.01
C LEU A 143 10.95 1.46 25.19
N THR A 144 10.52 1.82 26.40
CA THR A 144 10.76 1.02 27.61
C THR A 144 9.50 0.36 28.13
N TRP A 145 8.32 0.84 27.71
CA TRP A 145 7.02 0.32 28.11
C TRP A 145 5.90 0.80 27.19
N TYR A 146 4.82 0.03 27.05
CA TYR A 146 3.57 0.49 26.44
C TYR A 146 2.30 -0.18 27.02
N ALA A 147 1.17 0.49 26.85
CA ALA A 147 -0.08 0.19 27.56
C ALA A 147 -0.61 -1.25 27.38
N HIS A 148 -0.32 -1.89 26.24
CA HIS A 148 -0.82 -3.24 25.98
C HIS A 148 -0.27 -4.25 26.99
N GLN A 149 0.97 -4.04 27.48
CA GLN A 149 1.69 -4.98 28.33
C GLN A 149 1.09 -5.14 29.74
N ALA A 150 0.28 -4.18 30.18
CA ALA A 150 -0.35 -4.17 31.51
C ALA A 150 -1.87 -4.35 31.47
N PHE A 151 -2.45 -4.65 30.29
CA PHE A 151 -3.91 -4.59 30.11
C PHE A 151 -4.69 -5.65 30.90
N ALA A 152 -4.02 -6.72 31.37
CA ALA A 152 -4.63 -7.73 32.24
C ALA A 152 -5.30 -7.14 33.49
N GLU A 153 -4.75 -6.05 34.03
CA GLU A 153 -5.29 -5.32 35.19
C GLU A 153 -6.66 -4.67 34.92
N LYS A 154 -7.06 -4.52 33.65
CA LYS A 154 -8.37 -3.99 33.26
C LYS A 154 -9.40 -5.08 32.98
N LEU A 155 -8.93 -6.30 32.69
CA LEU A 155 -9.77 -7.46 32.39
C LEU A 155 -10.20 -8.20 33.66
N CYS A 156 -9.41 -8.13 34.73
CA CYS A 156 -9.68 -8.82 35.99
C CYS A 156 -10.02 -7.84 37.11
N GLU A 157 -10.82 -8.28 38.08
CA GLU A 157 -11.07 -7.54 39.31
C GLU A 157 -9.82 -7.56 40.22
N ALA A 158 -9.51 -6.42 40.85
CA ALA A 158 -8.27 -6.26 41.60
C ALA A 158 -8.23 -7.10 42.89
N ASP A 159 -9.38 -7.34 43.51
CA ASP A 159 -9.55 -8.07 44.76
C ASP A 159 -9.69 -9.58 44.55
N THR A 160 -10.53 -10.01 43.61
CA THR A 160 -10.78 -11.43 43.34
C THR A 160 -9.78 -12.06 42.38
N GLN A 161 -9.09 -11.24 41.56
CA GLN A 161 -8.27 -11.68 40.41
C GLN A 161 -9.04 -12.54 39.40
N GLN A 162 -10.38 -12.48 39.43
CA GLN A 162 -11.25 -13.17 38.49
C GLN A 162 -11.52 -12.26 37.29
N LEU A 163 -11.81 -12.89 36.15
CA LEU A 163 -12.26 -12.21 34.95
C LEU A 163 -13.53 -11.44 35.30
N ARG A 164 -13.57 -10.17 34.89
CA ARG A 164 -14.76 -9.34 35.08
C ARG A 164 -15.96 -9.98 34.39
N HIS A 165 -17.14 -9.77 34.95
CA HIS A 165 -18.40 -10.13 34.30
C HIS A 165 -19.14 -8.89 33.75
N ASP A 166 -18.68 -7.70 34.13
CA ASP A 166 -19.17 -6.42 33.66
C ASP A 166 -18.28 -5.86 32.54
N TYR A 167 -18.69 -4.72 31.98
CA TYR A 167 -18.01 -4.13 30.84
C TYR A 167 -16.69 -3.45 31.21
N VAL A 168 -15.73 -3.52 30.28
CA VAL A 168 -14.43 -2.86 30.33
C VAL A 168 -14.50 -1.58 29.51
N GLN A 169 -14.10 -0.46 30.12
CA GLN A 169 -14.01 0.79 29.41
C GLN A 169 -12.91 0.74 28.34
N ILE A 170 -13.28 1.02 27.11
CA ILE A 170 -12.38 1.03 25.95
C ILE A 170 -11.89 2.44 25.66
N THR A 171 -10.59 2.53 25.47
CA THR A 171 -9.88 3.78 25.13
C THR A 171 -9.46 3.79 23.66
N SER A 172 -9.20 4.97 23.11
CA SER A 172 -8.93 5.17 21.67
C SER A 172 -7.66 4.49 21.12
N TRP A 173 -6.76 4.00 21.98
CA TRP A 173 -5.62 3.18 21.56
C TRP A 173 -5.97 1.70 21.39
N LEU A 174 -7.06 1.24 22.00
CA LEU A 174 -7.53 -0.15 21.94
C LEU A 174 -8.56 -0.32 20.81
N TYR A 175 -9.44 0.67 20.62
CA TYR A 175 -10.37 0.75 19.49
C TYR A 175 -10.09 2.01 18.68
N LEU A 176 -9.43 1.84 17.53
CA LEU A 176 -9.17 2.94 16.60
C LEU A 176 -10.49 3.61 16.21
N GLY A 177 -10.52 4.95 16.16
CA GLY A 177 -11.71 5.71 15.80
C GLY A 177 -12.75 5.87 16.92
N GLY A 178 -12.55 5.23 18.07
CA GLY A 178 -13.39 5.42 19.25
C GLY A 178 -13.21 6.83 19.85
N ILE A 179 -14.16 7.73 19.61
CA ILE A 179 -14.18 9.09 20.18
C ILE A 179 -15.32 9.18 21.21
N VAL A 180 -14.97 9.56 22.45
CA VAL A 180 -15.93 9.99 23.47
C VAL A 180 -16.49 11.35 23.04
N ARG A 181 -17.75 11.38 22.60
CA ARG A 181 -18.31 12.51 21.80
C ARG A 181 -18.34 13.86 22.52
N HIS A 182 -18.30 13.94 23.86
CA HIS A 182 -18.29 15.24 24.57
C HIS A 182 -17.58 15.21 25.93
N ALA A 183 -16.63 16.13 26.16
CA ALA A 183 -15.84 16.24 27.40
C ALA A 183 -16.65 16.66 28.64
N ARG A 184 -17.90 17.14 28.47
CA ARG A 184 -18.82 17.51 29.58
C ARG A 184 -19.72 16.34 30.04
N THR A 185 -19.77 15.24 29.29
CA THR A 185 -20.58 14.04 29.57
C THR A 185 -19.72 12.78 29.55
N GLN A 186 -18.57 12.85 30.24
CA GLN A 186 -17.58 11.77 30.32
C GLN A 186 -18.13 10.45 30.88
N ASN A 187 -19.29 10.45 31.55
CA ASN A 187 -19.87 9.25 32.15
C ASN A 187 -20.92 8.55 31.26
N THR A 188 -21.41 9.17 30.18
CA THR A 188 -22.49 8.61 29.32
C THR A 188 -22.06 8.28 27.89
N THR A 189 -20.80 8.53 27.52
CA THR A 189 -20.27 8.34 26.15
C THR A 189 -18.99 7.50 26.11
N LYS A 190 -18.72 6.74 27.18
CA LYS A 190 -17.59 5.81 27.24
C LYS A 190 -17.94 4.58 26.41
N LEU A 191 -17.06 4.22 25.47
CA LEU A 191 -17.14 2.93 24.81
C LEU A 191 -16.78 1.85 25.83
N GLU A 192 -17.57 0.80 25.85
CA GLU A 192 -17.52 -0.27 26.82
C GLU A 192 -17.67 -1.59 26.06
N GLU A 193 -16.84 -2.58 26.40
CA GLU A 193 -16.87 -3.90 25.76
C GLU A 193 -16.82 -5.02 26.80
N LYS A 194 -17.34 -6.18 26.46
CA LYS A 194 -17.16 -7.38 27.29
C LYS A 194 -15.67 -7.73 27.38
N PRO A 195 -15.18 -8.30 28.49
CA PRO A 195 -13.76 -8.59 28.68
C PRO A 195 -13.13 -9.44 27.57
N GLU A 196 -13.86 -10.41 27.03
CA GLU A 196 -13.43 -11.25 25.91
C GLU A 196 -13.16 -10.44 24.63
N TYR A 197 -14.00 -9.45 24.34
CA TYR A 197 -13.86 -8.58 23.17
C TYR A 197 -12.83 -7.47 23.41
N ALA A 198 -12.75 -6.94 24.64
CA ALA A 198 -11.66 -6.05 25.04
C ALA A 198 -10.28 -6.73 24.92
N LEU A 199 -10.19 -8.01 25.28
CA LEU A 199 -9.01 -8.84 25.06
C LEU A 199 -8.72 -8.96 23.56
N ALA A 200 -9.71 -9.30 22.73
CA ALA A 200 -9.52 -9.42 21.29
C ALA A 200 -8.99 -8.12 20.66
N LEU A 201 -9.58 -6.96 21.00
CA LEU A 201 -9.17 -5.65 20.49
C LEU A 201 -7.69 -5.32 20.76
N LEU A 202 -7.10 -5.90 21.81
CA LEU A 202 -5.68 -5.72 22.14
C LEU A 202 -4.77 -6.20 21.01
N PHE A 203 -5.20 -7.19 20.24
CA PHE A 203 -4.41 -7.87 19.22
C PHE A 203 -4.63 -7.31 17.81
N VAL A 204 -5.44 -6.26 17.65
CA VAL A 204 -5.62 -5.58 16.35
C VAL A 204 -4.28 -5.20 15.68
N PRO A 205 -3.29 -4.62 16.40
CA PRO A 205 -2.00 -4.26 15.79
C PRO A 205 -1.24 -5.41 15.13
N VAL A 206 -1.53 -6.65 15.51
CA VAL A 206 -0.86 -7.84 14.96
C VAL A 206 -1.26 -8.07 13.50
N VAL A 207 -2.54 -7.85 13.18
CA VAL A 207 -3.11 -8.15 11.85
C VAL A 207 -3.04 -6.96 10.91
N CYS A 208 -3.16 -5.75 11.45
CA CYS A 208 -3.07 -4.54 10.65
C CYS A 208 -1.76 -4.47 9.85
N HIS A 209 -1.83 -3.84 8.68
CA HIS A 209 -0.68 -3.49 7.87
C HIS A 209 -0.50 -1.98 7.83
N TYR A 210 0.75 -1.54 7.90
CA TYR A 210 1.10 -0.13 8.02
C TYR A 210 1.82 0.30 6.75
N CYS A 211 1.35 1.37 6.11
CA CYS A 211 2.03 1.97 4.96
C CYS A 211 2.31 3.45 5.21
N LEU A 212 3.32 3.98 4.53
CA LEU A 212 3.61 5.42 4.52
C LEU A 212 3.02 6.03 3.25
N LEU A 213 2.16 7.03 3.42
CA LEU A 213 1.57 7.78 2.30
C LEU A 213 2.48 8.95 1.91
N HIS A 214 2.85 8.98 0.63
CA HIS A 214 3.60 10.07 0.01
C HIS A 214 2.72 10.78 -0.99
N ILE A 215 2.66 12.10 -0.93
CA ILE A 215 1.99 12.87 -1.98
C ILE A 215 3.02 13.13 -3.08
N PRO A 216 2.79 12.66 -4.32
CA PRO A 216 3.82 12.69 -5.36
C PRO A 216 4.32 14.08 -5.73
N SER A 217 3.49 15.11 -5.56
CA SER A 217 3.81 16.50 -5.86
C SER A 217 4.49 17.27 -4.72
N GLU A 218 4.74 16.63 -3.57
CA GLU A 218 5.41 17.28 -2.44
C GLU A 218 6.93 17.32 -2.63
N ASP A 219 7.53 18.47 -2.31
CA ASP A 219 8.98 18.61 -2.34
C ASP A 219 9.62 17.74 -1.23
N LEU A 220 10.46 16.80 -1.65
CA LEU A 220 11.21 15.91 -0.76
C LEU A 220 12.19 16.70 0.14
N LYS A 221 12.54 17.94 -0.22
CA LYS A 221 13.39 18.83 0.58
C LYS A 221 12.65 19.42 1.79
N GLU A 222 11.31 19.49 1.74
CA GLU A 222 10.52 19.96 2.87
C GLU A 222 10.29 18.83 3.88
N LYS A 223 10.79 19.00 5.11
CA LYS A 223 10.53 18.06 6.22
C LYS A 223 9.06 18.13 6.67
N LYS A 224 8.20 17.37 6.00
CA LYS A 224 6.81 17.17 6.39
C LYS A 224 6.67 15.96 7.33
N PRO A 225 5.73 15.99 8.28
CA PRO A 225 5.46 14.82 9.08
C PRO A 225 4.95 13.69 8.18
N HIS A 226 5.44 12.46 8.40
CA HIS A 226 4.96 11.27 7.71
C HIS A 226 3.43 11.18 7.77
N ARG A 227 2.79 10.53 6.79
CA ARG A 227 1.38 10.16 6.84
C ARG A 227 1.31 8.64 6.90
N TYR A 228 0.52 8.11 7.83
CA TYR A 228 0.42 6.66 8.00
C TYR A 228 -0.94 6.19 7.50
N LEU A 229 -0.93 5.13 6.70
CA LEU A 229 -2.10 4.35 6.34
C LEU A 229 -2.11 3.07 7.16
N VAL A 230 -3.30 2.66 7.58
CA VAL A 230 -3.51 1.39 8.26
C VAL A 230 -4.56 0.61 7.49
N VAL A 231 -4.15 -0.55 6.99
CA VAL A 231 -5.05 -1.49 6.34
C VAL A 231 -5.61 -2.45 7.39
N ILE A 232 -6.94 -2.51 7.46
CA ILE A 232 -7.73 -3.28 8.39
C ILE A 232 -8.54 -4.28 7.55
N PRO A 233 -8.09 -5.54 7.41
CA PRO A 233 -8.75 -6.51 6.54
C PRO A 233 -10.09 -6.98 7.12
N GLU A 234 -11.03 -7.33 6.24
CA GLU A 234 -12.18 -8.14 6.65
C GLU A 234 -11.70 -9.57 6.95
N ILE A 235 -12.17 -10.15 8.06
CA ILE A 235 -11.79 -11.51 8.47
C ILE A 235 -12.96 -12.45 8.27
N LYS A 236 -12.77 -13.41 7.36
CA LYS A 236 -13.73 -14.50 7.06
C LYS A 236 -13.24 -15.86 7.57
N ASP A 237 -11.93 -16.01 7.71
CA ASP A 237 -11.26 -17.22 8.17
C ASP A 237 -9.95 -16.79 8.89
N PHE A 238 -9.76 -17.25 10.12
CA PHE A 238 -8.60 -16.93 10.94
C PHE A 238 -7.30 -17.50 10.37
N GLU A 239 -7.33 -18.68 9.76
CA GLU A 239 -6.15 -19.30 9.16
C GLU A 239 -5.73 -18.54 7.92
N ASP A 240 -6.66 -18.27 7.01
CA ASP A 240 -6.39 -17.54 5.77
C ASP A 240 -5.82 -16.14 6.07
N ALA A 241 -6.45 -15.40 6.99
CA ALA A 241 -5.97 -14.10 7.43
C ALA A 241 -4.55 -14.17 8.05
N SER A 242 -4.27 -15.21 8.85
CA SER A 242 -2.96 -15.42 9.46
C SER A 242 -1.88 -15.66 8.41
N GLN A 243 -2.15 -16.55 7.45
CA GLN A 243 -1.22 -16.89 6.38
C GLN A 243 -0.91 -15.67 5.51
N ARG A 244 -1.95 -14.91 5.12
CA ARG A 244 -1.80 -13.66 4.37
C ARG A 244 -0.92 -12.67 5.13
N ARG A 245 -1.22 -12.44 6.41
CA ARG A 245 -0.46 -11.47 7.21
C ARG A 245 1.01 -11.86 7.39
N TRP A 246 1.32 -13.16 7.51
CA TRP A 246 2.70 -13.66 7.55
C TRP A 246 3.41 -13.50 6.21
N ARG A 247 2.76 -13.77 5.08
CA ARG A 247 3.35 -13.57 3.74
C ARG A 247 3.79 -12.13 3.49
N LEU A 248 3.07 -11.15 4.01
CA LEU A 248 3.42 -9.73 3.87
C LEU A 248 4.81 -9.35 4.42
N GLN A 249 5.43 -10.21 5.25
CA GLN A 249 6.81 -10.01 5.71
C GLN A 249 7.84 -10.17 4.58
N GLN A 250 7.45 -10.79 3.46
CA GLN A 250 8.28 -10.91 2.26
C GLN A 250 8.39 -9.59 1.49
N LEU A 251 7.53 -8.59 1.77
CA LEU A 251 7.56 -7.29 1.10
C LEU A 251 8.76 -6.46 1.56
N GLU A 252 9.51 -5.89 0.63
CA GLU A 252 10.60 -4.97 0.97
C GLU A 252 10.06 -3.67 1.59
N THR A 253 10.83 -3.03 2.48
CA THR A 253 10.40 -1.79 3.14
C THR A 253 10.00 -0.70 2.14
N LYS A 254 10.68 -0.59 0.98
CA LYS A 254 10.33 0.39 -0.05
C LYS A 254 8.95 0.16 -0.66
N GLN A 255 8.42 -1.07 -0.63
CA GLN A 255 7.05 -1.37 -1.10
C GLN A 255 5.98 -0.88 -0.12
N LEU A 256 6.34 -0.64 1.15
CA LEU A 256 5.42 -0.13 2.19
C LEU A 256 5.16 1.38 2.07
N HIS A 257 5.76 2.02 1.05
CA HIS A 257 5.55 3.41 0.71
C HIS A 257 4.62 3.48 -0.49
N VAL A 258 3.50 4.18 -0.36
CA VAL A 258 2.45 4.25 -1.40
C VAL A 258 2.02 5.70 -1.61
N SER A 259 1.33 5.98 -2.71
CA SER A 259 0.76 7.32 -2.99
C SER A 259 -0.76 7.42 -2.94
N SER A 260 -1.47 6.32 -2.65
CA SER A 260 -2.92 6.35 -2.47
C SER A 260 -3.41 5.32 -1.45
N LEU A 261 -4.67 5.47 -1.01
CA LEU A 261 -5.35 4.51 -0.14
C LEU A 261 -5.67 3.21 -0.89
N GLY A 262 -6.09 3.32 -2.16
CA GLY A 262 -6.35 2.19 -3.06
C GLY A 262 -5.14 1.26 -3.18
N GLU A 263 -3.93 1.83 -3.35
CA GLU A 263 -2.71 1.03 -3.42
C GLU A 263 -2.39 0.30 -2.10
N ALA A 264 -2.60 0.95 -0.94
CA ALA A 264 -2.39 0.29 0.34
C ALA A 264 -3.33 -0.91 0.53
N GLY A 265 -4.61 -0.76 0.15
CA GLY A 265 -5.59 -1.84 0.20
C GLY A 265 -5.19 -3.03 -0.66
N LEU A 266 -4.88 -2.78 -1.94
CA LEU A 266 -4.46 -3.83 -2.87
C LEU A 266 -3.11 -4.47 -2.50
N LEU A 267 -2.18 -3.70 -1.93
CA LEU A 267 -0.88 -4.22 -1.47
C LEU A 267 -1.05 -5.33 -0.41
N TYR A 268 -2.02 -5.19 0.50
CA TYR A 268 -2.30 -6.19 1.55
C TYR A 268 -2.62 -7.58 1.00
N TYR A 269 -3.26 -7.64 -0.17
CA TYR A 269 -3.68 -8.88 -0.82
C TYR A 269 -2.76 -9.28 -1.98
N SER A 270 -1.73 -8.49 -2.29
CA SER A 270 -0.91 -8.67 -3.49
C SER A 270 -0.13 -9.98 -3.57
N LEU A 271 0.12 -10.62 -2.42
CA LEU A 271 0.81 -11.91 -2.33
C LEU A 271 -0.15 -13.11 -2.22
N ASP A 272 -1.44 -12.90 -2.42
CA ASP A 272 -2.41 -13.99 -2.47
C ASP A 272 -2.25 -14.81 -3.75
N ASP A 273 -2.36 -16.12 -3.60
CA ASP A 273 -2.29 -17.05 -4.73
C ASP A 273 -3.69 -17.25 -5.30
N ILE A 274 -3.94 -16.66 -6.47
CA ILE A 274 -5.25 -16.63 -7.11
C ILE A 274 -5.40 -17.81 -8.05
N GLN A 275 -6.24 -18.76 -7.66
CA GLN A 275 -6.52 -19.94 -8.46
C GLN A 275 -7.37 -19.59 -9.70
N PRO A 276 -7.11 -20.21 -10.88
CA PRO A 276 -7.88 -19.97 -12.09
C PRO A 276 -9.36 -20.34 -11.95
N GLU A 277 -9.66 -21.38 -11.19
CA GLU A 277 -11.00 -21.89 -10.92
C GLU A 277 -11.44 -21.46 -9.51
N GLY A 278 -12.51 -20.68 -9.42
CA GLY A 278 -13.06 -20.20 -8.15
C GLY A 278 -13.30 -18.70 -8.11
N ASP A 279 -14.31 -18.32 -7.32
CA ASP A 279 -14.62 -16.93 -6.99
C ASP A 279 -13.62 -16.44 -5.93
N TYR A 280 -13.12 -15.22 -6.11
CA TYR A 280 -12.26 -14.56 -5.15
C TYR A 280 -12.85 -13.20 -4.81
N TYR A 281 -13.09 -12.97 -3.52
CA TYR A 281 -13.60 -11.71 -3.01
C TYR A 281 -13.07 -11.43 -1.61
N GLN A 282 -12.32 -10.34 -1.49
CA GLN A 282 -11.82 -9.82 -0.22
C GLN A 282 -12.22 -8.36 -0.06
N ALA A 283 -12.19 -7.88 1.18
CA ALA A 283 -12.40 -6.47 1.44
C ALA A 283 -11.50 -5.99 2.59
N CYS A 284 -11.27 -4.69 2.66
CA CYS A 284 -10.58 -4.07 3.78
C CYS A 284 -11.01 -2.61 3.96
N GLN A 285 -10.74 -2.06 5.13
CA GLN A 285 -10.76 -0.62 5.36
C GLN A 285 -9.34 -0.07 5.37
N VAL A 286 -9.11 1.07 4.74
CA VAL A 286 -7.83 1.80 4.78
C VAL A 286 -8.02 3.13 5.47
N TRP A 287 -7.30 3.32 6.58
CA TRP A 287 -7.46 4.47 7.46
C TRP A 287 -6.24 5.39 7.36
N LEU A 288 -6.47 6.68 7.07
CA LEU A 288 -5.40 7.68 6.96
C LEU A 288 -5.21 8.47 8.26
N TYR A 289 -3.99 8.47 8.77
CA TYR A 289 -3.56 9.22 9.95
C TYR A 289 -2.54 10.31 9.62
N GLU A 290 -2.91 11.56 9.84
CA GLU A 290 -2.07 12.74 9.63
C GLU A 290 -1.84 13.55 10.89
N LYS A 291 -0.72 14.28 10.95
CA LYS A 291 -0.39 15.13 12.09
C LYS A 291 -1.03 16.51 11.91
N MET A 292 -1.98 16.86 12.77
CA MET A 292 -2.77 18.10 12.60
C MET A 292 -2.09 19.39 13.08
N ASN A 293 -1.05 19.36 13.92
CA ASN A 293 -0.33 20.57 14.35
C ASN A 293 1.05 20.25 14.99
N GLN A 294 1.98 21.20 14.96
CA GLN A 294 3.27 21.11 15.66
C GLN A 294 3.10 20.99 17.19
N ALA A 295 2.08 21.63 17.77
CA ALA A 295 1.89 21.74 19.22
C ALA A 295 1.34 20.46 19.88
N SER A 296 0.29 19.83 19.33
CA SER A 296 -0.32 18.65 19.95
C SER A 296 0.49 17.37 19.74
N ARG A 297 1.41 17.35 18.76
CA ARG A 297 2.14 16.18 18.24
C ARG A 297 1.27 14.96 17.88
N GLN A 298 -0.06 15.09 17.97
CA GLN A 298 -1.03 14.02 17.82
C GLN A 298 -1.42 13.82 16.37
N ARG A 299 -1.57 12.55 15.99
CA ARG A 299 -2.12 12.16 14.70
C ARG A 299 -3.63 11.99 14.78
N THR A 300 -4.36 12.53 13.81
CA THR A 300 -5.81 12.43 13.71
C THR A 300 -6.17 11.55 12.53
N LEU A 301 -7.25 10.79 12.68
CA LEU A 301 -7.84 10.03 11.58
C LEU A 301 -8.49 11.05 10.62
N MET A 302 -8.03 11.08 9.38
CA MET A 302 -8.46 12.05 8.37
C MET A 302 -9.49 11.47 7.41
N SER A 303 -9.32 10.21 7.00
CA SER A 303 -10.23 9.50 6.11
C SER A 303 -10.23 8.00 6.40
N ILE A 304 -11.33 7.37 6.02
CA ILE A 304 -11.50 5.91 5.93
C ILE A 304 -12.02 5.63 4.52
N GLU A 305 -11.43 4.65 3.87
CA GLU A 305 -11.91 4.13 2.58
C GLU A 305 -12.17 2.64 2.71
N GLU A 306 -13.30 2.17 2.20
CA GLU A 306 -13.64 0.75 2.12
C GLU A 306 -13.30 0.28 0.71
N ILE A 307 -12.52 -0.81 0.63
CA ILE A 307 -12.00 -1.34 -0.61
C ILE A 307 -12.48 -2.77 -0.76
N GLU A 308 -13.19 -3.02 -1.85
CA GLU A 308 -13.61 -4.35 -2.28
C GLU A 308 -12.67 -4.84 -3.39
N ILE A 309 -12.30 -6.12 -3.33
CA ILE A 309 -11.25 -6.70 -4.17
C ILE A 309 -11.76 -8.00 -4.74
N ASP A 310 -12.15 -7.95 -6.01
CA ASP A 310 -12.42 -9.14 -6.80
C ASP A 310 -11.14 -9.75 -7.41
N LYS A 311 -11.33 -10.91 -8.02
CA LYS A 311 -10.28 -11.67 -8.70
C LYS A 311 -9.54 -10.87 -9.78
N ASN A 312 -10.27 -10.18 -10.65
CA ASN A 312 -9.70 -9.46 -11.79
C ASN A 312 -8.92 -8.24 -11.31
N THR A 313 -9.44 -7.52 -10.34
CA THR A 313 -8.80 -6.38 -9.67
C THR A 313 -7.44 -6.79 -9.11
N LEU A 314 -7.39 -7.90 -8.36
CA LEU A 314 -6.14 -8.37 -7.78
C LEU A 314 -5.14 -8.89 -8.81
N ILE A 315 -5.57 -9.71 -9.78
CA ILE A 315 -4.71 -10.20 -10.86
C ILE A 315 -4.10 -9.02 -11.63
N THR A 316 -4.91 -8.01 -11.94
CA THR A 316 -4.48 -6.80 -12.64
C THR A 316 -3.45 -6.04 -11.80
N TYR A 317 -3.67 -5.88 -10.49
CA TYR A 317 -2.70 -5.24 -9.61
C TYR A 317 -1.38 -6.04 -9.45
N GLN A 318 -1.44 -7.37 -9.42
CA GLN A 318 -0.24 -8.22 -9.42
C GLN A 318 0.58 -8.04 -10.71
N GLN A 319 -0.09 -7.88 -11.87
CA GLN A 319 0.59 -7.52 -13.12
C GLN A 319 1.22 -6.12 -13.03
N VAL A 320 0.55 -5.15 -12.42
CA VAL A 320 1.11 -3.81 -12.18
C VAL A 320 2.41 -3.91 -11.37
N GLN A 321 2.40 -4.65 -10.25
CA GLN A 321 3.60 -4.84 -9.43
C GLN A 321 4.75 -5.51 -10.19
N LYS A 322 4.44 -6.39 -11.14
CA LYS A 322 5.42 -7.12 -11.94
C LYS A 322 6.03 -6.30 -13.07
N TYR A 323 5.23 -5.48 -13.75
CA TYR A 323 5.64 -4.82 -15.01
C TYR A 323 5.95 -3.33 -14.87
N PHE A 324 5.50 -2.67 -13.81
CA PHE A 324 5.82 -1.27 -13.54
C PHE A 324 7.06 -1.14 -12.67
N GLN A 325 7.72 0.00 -12.75
CA GLN A 325 8.90 0.25 -11.93
C GLN A 325 8.52 0.21 -10.43
N PRO A 326 9.36 -0.39 -9.58
CA PRO A 326 9.18 -0.28 -8.14
C PRO A 326 9.44 1.16 -7.69
N ASN A 327 9.17 1.43 -6.42
CA ASN A 327 9.57 2.69 -5.81
C ASN A 327 11.09 2.86 -5.88
N TYR A 328 11.53 4.08 -6.18
CA TYR A 328 12.95 4.40 -6.24
C TYR A 328 13.46 4.76 -4.86
N GLN A 329 14.62 4.24 -4.50
CA GLN A 329 15.25 4.47 -3.21
C GLN A 329 16.56 5.24 -3.40
N LYS A 330 16.64 6.43 -2.82
CA LYS A 330 17.87 7.24 -2.77
C LYS A 330 18.45 7.15 -1.37
N ILE A 331 19.70 6.71 -1.29
CA ILE A 331 20.44 6.58 -0.04
C ILE A 331 21.36 7.79 0.12
N GLU A 332 21.20 8.52 1.22
CA GLU A 332 22.05 9.65 1.61
C GLU A 332 22.61 9.42 3.02
N TYR A 333 23.57 10.25 3.45
CA TYR A 333 24.14 10.14 4.79
C TYR A 333 23.04 10.29 5.85
N LYS A 334 22.85 9.24 6.66
CA LYS A 334 21.82 9.13 7.71
C LYS A 334 20.36 9.10 7.25
N GLN A 335 20.10 9.05 5.94
CA GLN A 335 18.75 9.21 5.41
C GLN A 335 18.48 8.27 4.25
N ILE A 336 17.29 7.68 4.28
CA ILE A 336 16.76 6.86 3.21
C ILE A 336 15.55 7.59 2.66
N PHE A 337 15.65 8.06 1.42
CA PHE A 337 14.55 8.68 0.70
C PHE A 337 13.91 7.66 -0.22
N ILE A 338 12.59 7.57 -0.15
CA ILE A 338 11.82 6.71 -1.05
C ILE A 338 10.93 7.61 -1.89
N LYS A 339 11.15 7.58 -3.20
CA LYS A 339 10.29 8.22 -4.20
C LYS A 339 9.31 7.17 -4.71
N VAL A 340 8.05 7.35 -4.37
CA VAL A 340 6.96 6.47 -4.80
C VAL A 340 6.73 6.56 -6.31
N ASN A 341 6.28 5.46 -6.92
CA ASN A 341 5.82 5.45 -8.31
C ASN A 341 4.32 5.78 -8.37
N PRO A 342 3.94 7.02 -8.70
CA PRO A 342 2.54 7.45 -8.61
C PRO A 342 1.64 6.81 -9.67
N ILE A 343 2.20 6.26 -10.75
CA ILE A 343 1.44 5.55 -11.78
C ILE A 343 0.81 4.28 -11.20
N ARG A 344 1.50 3.58 -10.30
CA ARG A 344 0.96 2.39 -9.64
C ARG A 344 -0.25 2.73 -8.79
N SER A 345 -0.18 3.82 -8.03
CA SER A 345 -1.29 4.29 -7.22
C SER A 345 -2.48 4.77 -8.07
N LEU A 346 -2.21 5.48 -9.17
CA LEU A 346 -3.26 5.89 -10.11
C LEU A 346 -4.02 4.69 -10.69
N ILE A 347 -3.28 3.63 -11.05
CA ILE A 347 -3.89 2.38 -11.51
C ILE A 347 -4.68 1.73 -10.36
N ALA A 348 -4.09 1.63 -9.17
CA ALA A 348 -4.76 1.05 -8.01
C ALA A 348 -6.10 1.73 -7.70
N ASP A 349 -6.15 3.06 -7.74
CA ASP A 349 -7.37 3.84 -7.48
C ASP A 349 -8.47 3.57 -8.52
N ASN A 350 -8.10 3.34 -9.78
CA ASN A 350 -9.05 2.93 -10.82
C ASN A 350 -9.56 1.50 -10.56
N LEU A 351 -8.69 0.58 -10.16
CA LEU A 351 -9.06 -0.81 -9.90
C LEU A 351 -10.04 -0.92 -8.72
N VAL A 352 -9.76 -0.23 -7.61
CA VAL A 352 -10.65 -0.26 -6.43
C VAL A 352 -12.02 0.41 -6.67
N THR A 353 -12.11 1.27 -7.68
CA THR A 353 -13.39 1.88 -8.11
C THR A 353 -14.12 1.05 -9.17
N GLY A 354 -13.58 -0.10 -9.57
CA GLY A 354 -14.20 -1.03 -10.52
C GLY A 354 -14.20 -0.53 -11.97
N ILE A 355 -13.29 0.39 -12.32
CA ILE A 355 -13.12 0.89 -13.70
C ILE A 355 -11.81 0.39 -14.31
N HIS A 356 -11.63 0.55 -15.62
CA HIS A 356 -10.41 0.10 -16.28
C HIS A 356 -9.18 0.83 -15.72
N TRP A 357 -8.05 0.11 -15.65
CA TRP A 357 -6.81 0.61 -15.07
C TRP A 357 -6.31 1.93 -15.69
N TRP A 358 -6.67 2.20 -16.95
CA TRP A 358 -6.30 3.41 -17.71
C TRP A 358 -7.36 4.53 -17.70
N SER A 359 -8.57 4.31 -17.18
CA SER A 359 -9.73 5.21 -17.39
C SER A 359 -9.49 6.67 -16.98
N ASN A 360 -8.87 6.92 -15.82
CA ASN A 360 -8.68 8.29 -15.31
C ASN A 360 -7.37 8.95 -15.76
N PHE A 361 -6.62 8.33 -16.68
CA PHE A 361 -5.31 8.85 -17.06
C PHE A 361 -5.38 10.22 -17.72
N TRP A 362 -6.42 10.50 -18.51
CA TRP A 362 -6.56 11.81 -19.12
C TRP A 362 -6.74 12.92 -18.08
N GLU A 363 -7.65 12.71 -17.13
CA GLU A 363 -7.91 13.66 -16.05
C GLU A 363 -6.65 13.87 -15.20
N LYS A 364 -6.03 12.79 -14.73
CA LYS A 364 -4.89 12.89 -13.81
C LYS A 364 -3.59 13.34 -14.45
N LEU A 365 -3.30 12.94 -15.69
CA LEU A 365 -2.01 13.19 -16.35
C LEU A 365 -2.02 14.42 -17.26
N VAL A 366 -3.19 14.96 -17.59
CA VAL A 366 -3.30 16.12 -18.48
C VAL A 366 -4.04 17.29 -17.83
N ILE A 367 -5.16 17.04 -17.13
CA ILE A 367 -5.97 18.12 -16.54
C ILE A 367 -5.41 18.55 -15.18
N GLU A 368 -5.16 17.61 -14.27
CA GLU A 368 -4.70 17.91 -12.91
C GLU A 368 -3.19 18.14 -12.81
N ASP A 369 -2.40 17.52 -13.69
CA ASP A 369 -0.93 17.57 -13.67
C ASP A 369 -0.35 18.84 -14.31
N SER A 370 -0.68 20.00 -13.73
CA SER A 370 -0.22 21.32 -14.19
C SER A 370 1.30 21.49 -14.29
N LYS A 371 2.09 20.70 -13.54
CA LYS A 371 3.56 20.72 -13.54
C LYS A 371 4.19 19.59 -14.36
N GLU A 372 3.38 18.79 -15.06
CA GLU A 372 3.80 17.65 -15.86
C GLU A 372 4.58 16.56 -15.09
N TYR A 373 4.46 16.55 -13.77
CA TYR A 373 5.19 15.63 -12.92
C TYR A 373 4.73 14.19 -13.16
N LEU A 374 3.41 13.95 -13.09
CA LEU A 374 2.81 12.62 -13.27
C LEU A 374 2.95 12.14 -14.71
N PHE A 375 2.79 13.02 -15.70
CA PHE A 375 2.98 12.69 -17.10
C PHE A 375 4.41 12.21 -17.39
N ASN A 376 5.41 12.84 -16.77
CA ASN A 376 6.80 12.41 -16.92
C ASN A 376 7.09 11.05 -16.26
N GLN A 377 6.27 10.62 -15.28
CA GLN A 377 6.39 9.26 -14.70
C GLN A 377 5.92 8.15 -15.65
N ILE A 378 5.26 8.47 -16.76
CA ILE A 378 4.81 7.46 -17.72
C ILE A 378 6.01 6.88 -18.50
N PHE A 379 7.05 7.67 -18.77
CA PHE A 379 8.23 7.24 -19.54
C PHE A 379 9.02 6.08 -18.91
N PRO A 380 9.41 6.12 -17.61
CA PRO A 380 10.08 4.98 -16.98
C PRO A 380 9.16 3.74 -16.89
N ASN A 381 7.84 3.93 -16.91
CA ASN A 381 6.81 2.89 -16.82
C ASN A 381 6.28 2.40 -18.18
N ARG A 382 6.85 2.86 -19.31
CA ARG A 382 6.34 2.57 -20.66
C ARG A 382 6.16 1.10 -21.00
N GLU A 383 7.07 0.25 -20.53
CA GLU A 383 6.97 -1.19 -20.74
C GLU A 383 5.79 -1.78 -19.98
N GLY A 384 5.53 -1.29 -18.76
CA GLY A 384 4.38 -1.65 -17.95
C GLY A 384 3.06 -1.53 -18.72
N PHE A 385 2.80 -0.37 -19.33
CA PHE A 385 1.56 -0.14 -20.09
C PHE A 385 1.40 -1.09 -21.28
N ILE A 386 2.48 -1.38 -22.02
CA ILE A 386 2.43 -2.31 -23.14
C ILE A 386 2.11 -3.72 -22.62
N ARG A 387 2.80 -4.15 -21.56
CA ARG A 387 2.58 -5.48 -20.96
C ARG A 387 1.17 -5.65 -20.39
N MET A 388 0.61 -4.62 -19.77
CA MET A 388 -0.78 -4.65 -19.30
C MET A 388 -1.75 -4.88 -20.46
N ALA A 389 -1.61 -4.10 -21.54
CA ALA A 389 -2.46 -4.26 -22.72
C ALA A 389 -2.24 -5.61 -23.43
N GLU A 390 -1.03 -6.18 -23.41
CA GLU A 390 -0.74 -7.53 -23.94
C GLU A 390 -1.39 -8.66 -23.12
N ASN A 391 -1.52 -8.48 -21.81
CA ASN A 391 -2.03 -9.51 -20.91
C ASN A 391 -3.55 -9.43 -20.64
N SER A 392 -4.23 -8.43 -21.19
CA SER A 392 -5.67 -8.24 -21.09
C SER A 392 -6.35 -8.61 -22.40
N GLU A 393 -7.29 -9.57 -22.37
CA GLU A 393 -8.06 -9.92 -23.59
C GLU A 393 -8.89 -8.74 -24.10
N GLU A 394 -9.41 -7.94 -23.17
CA GLU A 394 -10.18 -6.73 -23.47
C GLU A 394 -9.31 -5.61 -24.01
N ASP A 395 -8.04 -5.49 -23.61
CA ASP A 395 -7.21 -4.36 -24.05
C ASP A 395 -6.34 -4.68 -25.28
N LYS A 396 -6.21 -5.95 -25.66
CA LYS A 396 -5.32 -6.39 -26.76
C LYS A 396 -5.58 -5.67 -28.09
N HIS A 397 -6.83 -5.34 -28.41
CA HIS A 397 -7.16 -4.63 -29.66
C HIS A 397 -6.58 -3.21 -29.69
N TYR A 398 -6.37 -2.57 -28.54
CA TYR A 398 -5.75 -1.24 -28.46
C TYR A 398 -4.28 -1.26 -28.84
N LEU A 399 -3.58 -2.40 -28.74
CA LEU A 399 -2.18 -2.52 -29.15
C LEU A 399 -1.99 -2.21 -30.64
N ILE A 400 -2.96 -2.58 -31.48
CA ILE A 400 -2.91 -2.28 -32.91
C ILE A 400 -3.07 -0.78 -33.12
N PHE A 401 -4.00 -0.15 -32.40
CA PHE A 401 -4.16 1.30 -32.41
C PHE A 401 -2.88 2.03 -31.97
N ILE A 402 -2.23 1.59 -30.88
CA ILE A 402 -0.95 2.12 -30.42
C ILE A 402 0.11 2.02 -31.52
N LYS A 403 0.28 0.85 -32.15
CA LYS A 403 1.28 0.63 -33.21
C LYS A 403 1.01 1.53 -34.43
N VAL A 404 -0.25 1.68 -34.82
CA VAL A 404 -0.67 2.58 -35.89
C VAL A 404 -0.32 4.03 -35.55
N PHE A 405 -0.66 4.48 -34.35
CA PHE A 405 -0.39 5.84 -33.88
C PHE A 405 1.11 6.13 -33.82
N GLN A 406 1.90 5.20 -33.26
CA GLN A 406 3.36 5.31 -33.17
C GLN A 406 4.05 5.29 -34.54
N GLN A 407 3.53 4.53 -35.51
CA GLN A 407 4.06 4.58 -36.88
C GLN A 407 3.80 5.95 -37.53
N ALA A 408 2.63 6.56 -37.29
CA ALA A 408 2.36 7.92 -37.72
C ALA A 408 3.25 8.94 -37.00
N MET A 409 3.51 8.78 -35.69
CA MET A 409 4.48 9.60 -34.96
C MET A 409 5.85 9.55 -35.62
N LYS A 410 6.34 8.34 -35.94
CA LYS A 410 7.64 8.15 -36.60
C LYS A 410 7.74 8.93 -37.92
N GLY A 411 6.70 8.88 -38.77
CA GLY A 411 6.67 9.65 -40.01
C GLY A 411 6.63 11.16 -39.77
N ASN A 412 5.80 11.61 -38.83
CA ASN A 412 5.69 13.01 -38.43
C ASN A 412 6.99 13.56 -37.81
N PHE A 413 7.82 12.70 -37.22
CA PHE A 413 9.10 13.07 -36.60
C PHE A 413 10.29 12.91 -37.56
N ALA A 414 10.17 12.12 -38.63
CA ALA A 414 11.28 11.82 -39.56
C ALA A 414 11.93 13.08 -40.15
N LYS A 415 11.14 14.12 -40.46
CA LYS A 415 11.65 15.41 -40.96
C LYS A 415 12.55 16.14 -39.96
N MET A 416 12.42 15.86 -38.66
CA MET A 416 13.26 16.44 -37.61
C MET A 416 14.55 15.67 -37.42
N TYR A 417 14.50 14.33 -37.46
CA TYR A 417 15.72 13.51 -37.49
C TYR A 417 16.62 13.85 -38.67
N ALA A 418 16.02 14.14 -39.84
CA ALA A 418 16.75 14.56 -41.03
C ALA A 418 17.34 15.99 -40.94
N LYS A 419 16.89 16.81 -39.98
CA LYS A 419 17.34 18.19 -39.77
C LYS A 419 18.22 18.37 -38.52
N ALA A 420 18.34 17.35 -37.68
CA ALA A 420 19.20 17.39 -36.51
C ALA A 420 20.67 17.34 -36.98
N GLU A 421 21.48 18.29 -36.51
CA GLU A 421 22.93 18.30 -36.73
C GLU A 421 23.55 17.02 -36.15
N ASP A 422 24.63 16.54 -36.78
CA ASP A 422 25.36 15.39 -36.24
C ASP A 422 25.85 15.70 -34.82
N GLY A 423 25.45 14.85 -33.87
CA GLY A 423 25.81 14.97 -32.45
C GLY A 423 24.79 15.66 -31.55
N LYS A 424 23.68 16.23 -32.07
CA LYS A 424 22.60 16.79 -31.24
C LYS A 424 21.35 15.92 -31.27
N ASP A 425 20.78 15.65 -30.09
CA ASP A 425 19.51 14.95 -30.00
C ASP A 425 18.37 15.82 -30.56
N PRO A 426 17.52 15.27 -31.45
CA PRO A 426 16.37 16.00 -31.95
C PRO A 426 15.41 16.32 -30.78
N PRO A 427 14.74 17.49 -30.77
CA PRO A 427 13.87 17.90 -29.66
C PRO A 427 12.52 17.15 -29.69
N ILE A 428 12.57 15.84 -29.47
CA ILE A 428 11.43 14.91 -29.46
C ILE A 428 10.44 15.33 -28.36
N LYS A 429 10.96 15.78 -27.21
CA LYS A 429 10.16 16.26 -26.07
C LYS A 429 9.17 17.36 -26.47
N LYS A 430 9.63 18.40 -27.19
CA LYS A 430 8.76 19.48 -27.69
C LYS A 430 7.65 19.00 -28.65
N LYS A 431 7.93 17.97 -29.45
CA LYS A 431 6.92 17.35 -30.32
C LYS A 431 5.92 16.53 -29.53
N VAL A 432 6.36 15.79 -28.52
CA VAL A 432 5.49 15.05 -27.60
C VAL A 432 4.56 16.00 -26.85
N GLU A 433 5.10 17.10 -26.30
CA GLU A 433 4.33 18.17 -25.67
C GLU A 433 3.29 18.76 -26.63
N ARG A 434 3.70 19.04 -27.88
CA ARG A 434 2.77 19.53 -28.92
C ARG A 434 1.65 18.53 -29.22
N LEU A 435 1.95 17.24 -29.36
CA LEU A 435 0.91 16.23 -29.59
C LEU A 435 -0.05 16.14 -28.39
N ARG A 436 0.48 16.23 -27.16
CA ARG A 436 -0.35 16.28 -25.95
C ARG A 436 -1.28 17.50 -25.96
N ALA A 437 -0.76 18.67 -26.33
CA ALA A 437 -1.55 19.89 -26.48
C ALA A 437 -2.62 19.76 -27.56
N GLU A 438 -2.28 19.23 -28.75
CA GLU A 438 -3.24 19.01 -29.84
C GLU A 438 -4.37 18.05 -29.43
N LEU A 439 -4.06 16.95 -28.71
CA LEU A 439 -5.06 16.05 -28.14
C LEU A 439 -5.92 16.75 -27.07
N ASN A 440 -5.38 17.71 -26.32
CA ASN A 440 -6.13 18.48 -25.33
C ASN A 440 -7.13 19.46 -25.95
N TYR A 441 -6.90 19.89 -27.19
CA TYR A 441 -7.88 20.67 -27.95
C TYR A 441 -8.98 19.81 -28.61
N CYS A 442 -8.95 18.49 -28.46
CA CYS A 442 -10.02 17.60 -28.90
C CYS A 442 -11.09 17.53 -27.78
N TYR A 443 -12.18 18.27 -27.95
CA TYR A 443 -13.26 18.37 -26.95
C TYR A 443 -14.49 17.53 -27.28
N ASP A 444 -14.58 17.02 -28.50
CA ASP A 444 -15.70 16.20 -28.98
C ASP A 444 -15.22 15.15 -30.01
N GLU A 445 -16.16 14.31 -30.44
CA GLU A 445 -15.89 13.22 -31.38
C GLU A 445 -15.41 13.73 -32.75
N LEU A 446 -15.95 14.85 -33.23
CA LEU A 446 -15.63 15.41 -34.53
C LEU A 446 -14.19 15.94 -34.54
N SER A 447 -13.86 16.81 -33.59
CA SER A 447 -12.52 17.37 -33.43
C SER A 447 -11.45 16.29 -33.26
N PHE A 448 -11.75 15.24 -32.47
CA PHE A 448 -10.84 14.10 -32.33
C PHE A 448 -10.65 13.32 -33.63
N LYS A 449 -11.71 13.04 -34.38
CA LYS A 449 -11.64 12.32 -35.67
C LYS A 449 -10.91 13.13 -36.74
N GLU A 450 -11.13 14.44 -36.80
CA GLU A 450 -10.41 15.35 -37.69
C GLU A 450 -8.92 15.37 -37.37
N TYR A 451 -8.57 15.54 -36.09
CA TYR A 451 -7.20 15.46 -35.61
C TYR A 451 -6.54 14.13 -35.98
N LEU A 452 -7.18 13.01 -35.64
CA LEU A 452 -6.63 11.68 -35.88
C LEU A 452 -6.41 11.42 -37.37
N SER A 453 -7.37 11.82 -38.21
CA SER A 453 -7.27 11.66 -39.66
C SER A 453 -6.11 12.48 -40.24
N ASP A 454 -6.01 13.76 -39.90
CA ASP A 454 -4.91 14.64 -40.33
C ASP A 454 -3.55 14.13 -39.83
N PHE A 455 -3.49 13.72 -38.56
CA PHE A 455 -2.27 13.18 -37.93
C PHE A 455 -1.76 11.92 -38.64
N LEU A 456 -2.65 10.96 -38.91
CA LEU A 456 -2.32 9.71 -39.60
C LEU A 456 -1.86 9.97 -41.04
N VAL A 457 -2.53 10.87 -41.76
CA VAL A 457 -2.16 11.24 -43.15
C VAL A 457 -0.78 11.91 -43.20
N ARG A 458 -0.50 12.86 -42.30
CA ARG A 458 0.81 13.52 -42.21
C ARG A 458 1.95 12.57 -41.85
N GLY A 459 1.63 11.47 -41.17
CA GLY A 459 2.55 10.37 -40.87
C GLY A 459 3.02 9.58 -42.10
N GLY A 460 2.38 9.74 -43.26
CA GLY A 460 2.74 9.05 -44.50
C GLY A 460 2.37 7.56 -44.50
N LEU A 461 3.19 6.73 -45.16
CA LEU A 461 2.91 5.30 -45.34
C LEU A 461 2.90 4.55 -44.00
N ASN A 462 1.71 4.10 -43.59
CA ASN A 462 1.47 3.36 -42.36
C ASN A 462 1.17 1.88 -42.66
N LYS A 463 2.18 1.03 -42.46
CA LYS A 463 2.09 -0.41 -42.73
C LYS A 463 1.09 -1.09 -41.81
N TYR A 464 1.08 -0.75 -40.52
CA TYR A 464 0.13 -1.31 -39.56
C TYR A 464 -1.30 -0.92 -39.89
N LEU A 465 -1.54 0.32 -40.32
CA LEU A 465 -2.87 0.77 -40.72
C LEU A 465 -3.34 0.04 -41.99
N ASN A 466 -2.47 -0.11 -42.99
CA ASN A 466 -2.82 -0.80 -44.23
C ASN A 466 -3.11 -2.29 -44.00
N GLN A 467 -2.41 -2.94 -43.07
CA GLN A 467 -2.62 -4.36 -42.74
C GLN A 467 -3.88 -4.58 -41.88
N ASN A 468 -4.25 -3.62 -41.04
CA ASN A 468 -5.32 -3.76 -40.04
C ASN A 468 -6.44 -2.72 -40.24
N GLN A 469 -6.67 -2.28 -41.47
CA GLN A 469 -7.57 -1.15 -41.77
C GLN A 469 -8.99 -1.39 -41.27
N ALA A 470 -9.54 -2.59 -41.50
CA ALA A 470 -10.90 -2.94 -41.09
C ALA A 470 -11.07 -2.90 -39.56
N GLU A 471 -10.08 -3.41 -38.83
CA GLU A 471 -10.10 -3.47 -37.36
C GLU A 471 -9.98 -2.07 -36.75
N ILE A 472 -9.04 -1.26 -37.23
CA ILE A 472 -8.88 0.14 -36.77
C ILE A 472 -10.13 0.97 -37.06
N LEU A 473 -10.71 0.85 -38.27
CA LEU A 473 -11.94 1.56 -38.60
C LEU A 473 -13.10 1.12 -37.71
N LEU A 474 -13.17 -0.16 -37.35
CA LEU A 474 -14.18 -0.69 -36.44
C LEU A 474 -13.98 -0.16 -35.02
N LEU A 475 -12.74 -0.10 -34.53
CA LEU A 475 -12.39 0.51 -33.24
C LEU A 475 -12.82 1.98 -33.18
N ILE A 476 -12.44 2.78 -34.19
CA ILE A 476 -12.78 4.21 -34.27
C ILE A 476 -14.31 4.45 -34.34
N LYS A 477 -15.07 3.50 -34.89
CA LYS A 477 -16.54 3.60 -34.97
C LYS A 477 -17.28 3.15 -33.72
N LYS A 478 -16.76 2.14 -33.02
CA LYS A 478 -17.46 1.51 -31.88
C LYS A 478 -17.14 2.14 -30.54
N LEU A 479 -15.92 2.63 -30.37
CA LEU A 479 -15.46 3.09 -29.07
C LEU A 479 -15.68 4.60 -28.87
N PRO A 480 -15.94 5.04 -27.63
CA PRO A 480 -15.95 6.45 -27.29
C PRO A 480 -14.62 7.12 -27.65
N TRP A 481 -14.68 8.32 -28.22
CA TRP A 481 -13.49 9.07 -28.62
C TRP A 481 -12.58 9.40 -27.44
N GLN A 482 -13.15 9.53 -26.23
CA GLN A 482 -12.40 9.78 -24.99
C GLN A 482 -11.46 8.62 -24.65
N GLU A 483 -11.89 7.37 -24.86
CA GLU A 483 -11.07 6.19 -24.64
C GLU A 483 -9.92 6.14 -25.64
N LEU A 484 -10.23 6.34 -26.93
CA LEU A 484 -9.20 6.39 -27.97
C LEU A 484 -8.21 7.54 -27.76
N ARG A 485 -8.65 8.65 -27.16
CA ARG A 485 -7.78 9.76 -26.75
C ARG A 485 -6.81 9.36 -25.63
N ILE A 486 -7.26 8.57 -24.64
CA ILE A 486 -6.38 8.00 -23.61
C ILE A 486 -5.36 7.04 -24.25
N TRP A 487 -5.81 6.16 -25.16
CA TRP A 487 -4.91 5.25 -25.84
C TRP A 487 -3.92 5.95 -26.79
N ALA A 488 -4.30 7.10 -27.36
CA ALA A 488 -3.38 7.98 -28.08
C ALA A 488 -2.32 8.58 -27.13
N LEU A 489 -2.71 9.01 -25.93
CA LEU A 489 -1.79 9.48 -24.89
C LEU A 489 -0.79 8.38 -24.49
N LEU A 490 -1.27 7.15 -24.28
CA LEU A 490 -0.42 5.99 -24.00
C LEU A 490 0.50 5.64 -25.18
N ALA A 491 0.03 5.77 -26.42
CA ALA A 491 0.86 5.57 -27.61
C ALA A 491 2.00 6.59 -27.68
N ILE A 492 1.72 7.86 -27.33
CA ILE A 492 2.72 8.93 -27.24
C ILE A 492 3.76 8.58 -26.17
N ALA A 493 3.33 8.21 -24.97
CA ALA A 493 4.24 7.98 -23.86
C ALA A 493 5.06 6.69 -23.99
N SER A 494 4.53 5.68 -24.68
CA SER A 494 5.22 4.42 -24.94
C SER A 494 6.10 4.44 -26.21
N TYR A 495 6.13 5.55 -26.95
CA TYR A 495 6.94 5.68 -28.16
C TYR A 495 8.45 5.66 -27.82
N LYS A 496 9.17 4.68 -28.37
CA LYS A 496 10.64 4.64 -28.35
C LYS A 496 11.17 5.04 -29.73
N PRO A 497 11.91 6.15 -29.85
CA PRO A 497 12.60 6.45 -31.08
C PRO A 497 13.72 5.43 -31.32
N LYS A 498 14.07 5.16 -32.58
CA LYS A 498 15.21 4.30 -32.89
C LYS A 498 16.49 4.98 -32.40
N GLU A 499 17.23 4.33 -31.51
CA GLU A 499 18.60 4.71 -31.19
C GLU A 499 19.43 4.70 -32.49
N LYS A 500 20.23 5.74 -32.72
CA LYS A 500 21.30 5.67 -33.73
C LYS A 500 22.23 4.53 -33.30
N PRO A 501 22.71 3.66 -34.19
CA PRO A 501 23.65 2.62 -33.82
C PRO A 501 24.93 3.27 -33.26
N ILE A 502 25.13 3.16 -31.95
CA ILE A 502 26.35 3.62 -31.26
C ILE A 502 27.45 2.59 -31.56
N SER A 503 28.61 3.06 -32.01
CA SER A 503 29.83 2.24 -32.12
C SER A 503 30.18 1.64 -30.75
N LYS A 504 30.59 0.37 -30.74
CA LYS A 504 30.69 -0.54 -29.58
C LYS A 504 31.52 -0.12 -28.34
N ASP A 505 32.02 1.11 -28.23
CA ASP A 505 32.89 1.52 -27.11
C ASP A 505 32.22 2.35 -25.99
N ASP A 506 31.00 2.89 -26.19
CA ASP A 506 30.37 3.82 -25.22
C ASP A 506 29.20 3.24 -24.40
N SER A 507 28.98 1.92 -24.41
CA SER A 507 27.78 1.32 -23.82
C SER A 507 27.75 1.21 -22.28
N LEU A 508 28.74 1.77 -21.57
CA LEU A 508 28.84 1.64 -20.10
C LEU A 508 28.43 2.90 -19.31
N THR A 509 28.18 4.03 -19.99
CA THR A 509 27.95 5.33 -19.31
C THR A 509 26.51 5.86 -19.37
N LEU A 510 25.67 5.38 -20.29
CA LEU A 510 24.35 6.01 -20.55
C LEU A 510 23.24 5.71 -19.53
N ASN A 511 23.36 4.66 -18.71
CA ASN A 511 22.27 4.30 -17.78
C ASN A 511 22.23 5.14 -16.50
N ASN A 512 23.30 5.87 -16.16
CA ASN A 512 23.35 6.68 -14.93
C ASN A 512 23.08 8.18 -15.17
N GLN A 513 23.33 8.71 -16.37
CA GLN A 513 23.22 10.16 -16.63
C GLN A 513 21.77 10.65 -16.83
N GLN A 514 20.84 9.80 -17.32
CA GLN A 514 19.44 10.23 -17.54
C GLN A 514 18.63 10.45 -16.25
N LEU A 515 19.15 10.04 -15.09
CA LEU A 515 18.54 10.32 -13.78
C LEU A 515 19.14 11.57 -13.10
N GLU A 516 20.33 12.02 -13.52
CA GLU A 516 20.99 13.22 -12.97
C GLU A 516 20.60 14.50 -13.72
N GLU A 517 20.37 14.44 -15.04
CA GLU A 517 20.08 15.62 -15.87
C GLU A 517 18.66 16.21 -15.73
N MET A 518 17.78 15.63 -14.90
CA MET A 518 16.46 16.24 -14.60
C MET A 518 16.47 17.20 -13.40
N ASN A 519 17.63 17.48 -12.80
CA ASN A 519 17.74 18.32 -11.60
C ASN A 519 18.50 19.64 -11.75
N ASP A 520 19.04 19.99 -12.90
CA ASP A 520 19.73 21.28 -13.10
C ASP A 520 19.16 22.01 -14.31
N GLU A 521 18.25 22.95 -14.05
CA GLU A 521 18.07 24.22 -14.79
C GLU A 521 16.88 24.98 -14.18
N SER A 522 17.07 25.52 -12.96
CA SER A 522 16.39 26.75 -12.52
C SER A 522 17.05 27.31 -11.25
N GLU A 523 18.33 27.67 -11.36
CA GLU A 523 18.95 28.71 -10.55
C GLU A 523 19.61 29.69 -11.52
N GLU A 524 18.90 30.77 -11.86
CA GLU A 524 19.45 32.08 -12.24
C GLU A 524 18.29 33.07 -12.39
N GLU A 525 17.92 33.69 -11.25
CA GLU A 525 17.66 35.13 -11.01
C GLU A 525 16.84 35.36 -9.72
#